data_AF-A0A074S8P5-F1
#
_entry.id   AF-A0A074S8P5-F1
#
_cell.length_a   1.000
_cell.length_b   1.000
_cell.length_c   1.000
_cell.angle_alpha   90.00
_cell.angle_beta   90.00
_cell.angle_gamma   90.00
#
_symmetry.space_group_name_H-M   'P 1'
#
loop_
_entity.id
_entity.type
_entity.pdbx_description
1 polymer ?
#
loop_
_entity_poly.entity_id
_entity_poly.type
_entity_poly.pdbx_seq_one_letter_code
_entity_poly.pdbx_strand_id
1 'polypeptide(L)'
;MTGGDNLDDGLILDPAYDGDNSIEEPALHIPLGEESEFQLESPQPVSAKKRKRSEKPPVHEPKGPKQKKQKPVQDAPRMTMCQPPEALAQYFERSLAKAFPKMSQLERDDLVIPESSIVDTTTFTAERTDSSLADFISSTCPTLASRIAQRPKHHAAPTVIVLAGAALRVADLTRAIRPLKGESGGEIAKLFAKHFKLKDHVAHLAKTRVGVAVGTPARISQLLAEPDALSVKALSHIILDLTHLDTK
;
A
#
# COMPACT_ATOMS: atom_id res chain seq x y z
N MET A 1 73.50 -19.06 35.66
CA MET A 1 73.72 -17.60 35.61
C MET A 1 72.54 -17.01 34.84
N THR A 2 71.32 -16.99 35.40
CA THR A 2 70.69 -15.91 36.20
C THR A 2 70.65 -14.56 35.49
N GLY A 3 69.44 -14.13 35.15
CA GLY A 3 69.09 -12.83 34.60
C GLY A 3 67.63 -12.83 34.16
N GLY A 4 66.72 -12.95 35.15
CA GLY A 4 65.29 -12.71 34.96
C GLY A 4 64.97 -11.24 35.18
N ASP A 5 63.91 -10.76 34.56
CA ASP A 5 63.22 -9.55 35.00
C ASP A 5 61.71 -9.75 34.75
N ASN A 6 61.00 -9.97 35.86
CA ASN A 6 59.54 -10.01 35.96
C ASN A 6 59.12 -8.59 36.33
N LEU A 7 58.33 -7.93 35.49
CA LEU A 7 57.71 -6.67 35.85
C LEU A 7 56.47 -6.95 36.71
N ASP A 8 56.58 -6.49 37.94
CA ASP A 8 55.65 -6.62 39.07
C ASP A 8 54.42 -5.70 38.91
N ASP A 9 53.26 -6.27 39.23
CA ASP A 9 51.95 -5.61 39.24
C ASP A 9 51.78 -4.83 40.54
N GLY A 10 52.07 -3.51 40.50
CA GLY A 10 52.15 -2.66 41.69
C GLY A 10 51.16 -1.49 41.76
N LEU A 11 49.94 -1.58 41.21
CA LEU A 11 48.94 -0.52 41.38
C LEU A 11 48.13 -0.71 42.67
N ILE A 12 48.65 -0.09 43.72
CA ILE A 12 47.98 0.14 45.00
C ILE A 12 46.85 1.17 44.79
N LEU A 13 45.62 0.75 45.07
CA LEU A 13 44.43 1.61 45.17
C LEU A 13 44.51 2.42 46.46
N ASP A 14 44.63 3.75 46.34
CA ASP A 14 44.51 4.68 47.47
C ASP A 14 43.07 5.25 47.51
N PRO A 15 42.27 5.02 48.57
CA PRO A 15 40.87 5.39 48.62
C PRO A 15 40.69 6.72 49.36
N ALA A 16 41.04 7.84 48.72
CA ALA A 16 40.66 9.18 49.19
C ALA A 16 40.95 10.23 48.11
N TYR A 17 40.03 10.42 47.17
CA TYR A 17 39.95 11.68 46.43
C TYR A 17 38.48 12.02 46.19
N ASP A 18 37.86 12.55 47.25
CA ASP A 18 36.66 13.38 47.15
C ASP A 18 37.03 14.66 46.39
N GLY A 19 36.40 14.85 45.24
CA GLY A 19 36.60 16.00 44.38
C GLY A 19 35.41 16.18 43.46
N ASP A 20 34.38 16.83 44.01
CA ASP A 20 33.21 17.39 43.36
C ASP A 20 33.53 17.96 41.95
N ASN A 21 32.96 17.34 40.93
CA ASN A 21 32.75 18.02 39.65
C ASN A 21 31.45 17.50 39.04
N SER A 22 30.40 18.26 39.31
CA SER A 22 29.03 18.05 38.83
C SER A 22 28.98 18.26 37.32
N ILE A 23 28.89 17.16 36.55
CA ILE A 23 28.53 17.18 35.14
C ILE A 23 27.07 16.72 35.04
N GLU A 24 26.16 17.67 34.92
CA GLU A 24 24.76 17.43 34.56
C GLU A 24 24.68 16.96 33.10
N GLU A 25 24.35 15.69 32.88
CA GLU A 25 23.82 15.24 31.60
C GLU A 25 22.33 15.60 31.51
N PRO A 26 21.85 16.31 30.47
CA PRO A 26 20.43 16.52 30.29
C PRO A 26 19.77 15.26 29.74
N ALA A 27 19.12 14.51 30.63
CA ALA A 27 18.15 13.48 30.27
C ALA A 27 16.91 14.13 29.64
N LEU A 28 16.84 14.18 28.31
CA LEU A 28 15.60 14.49 27.60
C LEU A 28 14.75 13.22 27.44
N HIS A 29 14.05 12.90 28.52
CA HIS A 29 12.91 12.00 28.49
C HIS A 29 11.73 12.75 27.84
N ILE A 30 11.41 12.46 26.58
CA ILE A 30 10.16 12.89 25.96
C ILE A 30 9.30 11.64 25.74
N PRO A 31 8.18 11.47 26.47
CA PRO A 31 7.21 10.44 26.14
C PRO A 31 6.37 10.93 24.94
N LEU A 32 6.60 10.35 23.75
CA LEU A 32 5.71 10.56 22.61
C LEU A 32 4.51 9.59 22.74
N GLY A 33 3.47 10.08 23.41
CA GLY A 33 2.14 9.49 23.40
C GLY A 33 1.36 9.92 22.14
N GLU A 34 0.64 8.95 21.59
CA GLU A 34 -0.61 9.00 20.81
C GLU A 34 -0.82 10.02 19.68
N GLU A 35 -1.02 9.44 18.49
CA GLU A 35 -2.13 9.73 17.57
C GLU A 35 -2.31 11.19 17.12
N SER A 36 -1.58 11.58 16.06
CA SER A 36 -2.05 12.67 15.19
C SER A 36 -3.15 12.13 14.27
N GLU A 37 -4.38 12.12 14.77
CA GLU A 37 -5.58 12.09 13.94
C GLU A 37 -5.63 13.36 13.09
N PHE A 38 -5.41 13.22 11.78
CA PHE A 38 -5.62 14.31 10.84
C PHE A 38 -7.13 14.46 10.57
N GLN A 39 -7.76 15.36 11.29
CA GLN A 39 -9.17 15.70 11.17
C GLN A 39 -9.40 16.54 9.90
N LEU A 40 -10.16 16.00 8.92
CA LEU A 40 -10.62 16.77 7.76
C LEU A 40 -11.73 17.73 8.21
N GLU A 41 -11.39 19.00 8.43
CA GLU A 41 -12.41 20.04 8.47
C GLU A 41 -12.99 20.29 7.08
N SER A 42 -14.32 20.18 6.99
CA SER A 42 -15.10 20.50 5.80
C SER A 42 -15.29 22.01 5.74
N PRO A 43 -14.97 22.72 4.64
CA PRO A 43 -15.21 24.15 4.58
C PRO A 43 -16.72 24.45 4.52
N GLN A 44 -17.18 25.31 5.43
CA GLN A 44 -18.54 25.84 5.44
C GLN A 44 -18.82 26.70 4.20
N PRO A 45 -20.05 26.67 3.65
CA PRO A 45 -20.38 27.44 2.46
C PRO A 45 -20.53 28.93 2.77
N VAL A 46 -19.63 29.74 2.23
CA VAL A 46 -19.77 31.21 2.20
C VAL A 46 -20.96 31.62 1.34
N SER A 47 -21.89 32.34 1.96
CA SER A 47 -23.07 32.91 1.32
C SER A 47 -22.67 34.09 0.43
N ALA A 48 -22.88 33.94 -0.88
CA ALA A 48 -22.79 35.04 -1.83
C ALA A 48 -24.15 35.21 -2.52
N LYS A 49 -24.80 36.37 -2.32
CA LYS A 49 -25.55 37.12 -3.35
C LYS A 49 -26.27 38.34 -2.77
N LYS A 50 -26.09 39.51 -3.41
CA LYS A 50 -27.20 40.40 -3.82
C LYS A 50 -26.76 41.55 -4.74
N ARG A 51 -27.16 41.45 -6.02
CA ARG A 51 -27.63 42.50 -6.95
C ARG A 51 -28.46 41.76 -8.02
N LYS A 52 -29.51 42.24 -8.69
CA LYS A 52 -30.64 43.18 -8.50
C LYS A 52 -31.68 42.73 -9.58
N ARG A 53 -32.97 43.01 -9.37
CA ARG A 53 -34.19 42.45 -9.99
C ARG A 53 -34.64 43.08 -11.33
N SER A 54 -35.34 42.30 -12.17
CA SER A 54 -36.55 42.64 -13.00
C SER A 54 -37.12 41.36 -13.68
N GLU A 55 -38.29 40.81 -13.30
CA GLU A 55 -39.66 40.93 -13.90
C GLU A 55 -39.74 40.62 -15.43
N LYS A 56 -40.58 39.76 -16.04
CA LYS A 56 -41.73 38.86 -15.77
C LYS A 56 -41.85 37.84 -16.97
N PRO A 57 -42.76 36.83 -16.99
CA PRO A 57 -42.58 35.52 -17.68
C PRO A 57 -43.21 35.43 -19.09
N PRO A 58 -43.01 34.31 -19.83
CA PRO A 58 -44.06 33.28 -19.83
C PRO A 58 -43.57 31.82 -19.80
N VAL A 59 -44.52 31.00 -19.38
CA VAL A 59 -44.59 29.54 -19.24
C VAL A 59 -43.97 28.77 -20.41
N HIS A 60 -42.94 27.96 -20.10
CA HIS A 60 -42.69 26.71 -20.80
C HIS A 60 -42.08 25.72 -19.82
N GLU A 61 -42.76 24.58 -19.62
CA GLU A 61 -42.37 23.51 -18.72
C GLU A 61 -40.89 23.09 -18.92
N PRO A 62 -40.07 23.01 -17.86
CA PRO A 62 -38.73 22.47 -17.99
C PRO A 62 -38.81 20.95 -18.12
N LYS A 63 -38.39 20.44 -19.28
CA LYS A 63 -38.03 19.03 -19.46
C LYS A 63 -37.01 18.67 -18.38
N GLY A 64 -37.43 17.87 -17.40
CA GLY A 64 -36.57 17.40 -16.32
C GLY A 64 -35.31 16.71 -16.86
N PRO A 65 -34.21 16.71 -16.09
CA PRO A 65 -32.99 16.05 -16.52
C PRO A 65 -33.30 14.58 -16.79
N LYS A 66 -33.06 14.14 -18.02
CA LYS A 66 -33.09 12.73 -18.39
C LYS A 66 -32.11 12.02 -17.47
N GLN A 67 -32.63 11.37 -16.43
CA GLN A 67 -31.90 10.35 -15.70
C GLN A 67 -31.45 9.34 -16.74
N LYS A 68 -30.17 9.37 -17.10
CA LYS A 68 -29.53 8.24 -17.76
C LYS A 68 -29.69 7.10 -16.75
N LYS A 69 -30.69 6.23 -17.01
CA LYS A 69 -30.81 4.94 -16.34
C LYS A 69 -29.42 4.32 -16.42
N GLN A 70 -28.74 4.24 -15.27
CA GLN A 70 -27.54 3.44 -15.13
C GLN A 70 -27.97 2.05 -15.57
N LYS A 71 -27.42 1.57 -16.68
CA LYS A 71 -27.51 0.14 -16.99
C LYS A 71 -26.93 -0.57 -15.77
N PRO A 72 -27.57 -1.63 -15.26
CA PRO A 72 -26.96 -2.40 -14.19
C PRO A 72 -25.56 -2.79 -14.65
N VAL A 73 -24.56 -2.33 -13.92
CA VAL A 73 -23.17 -2.71 -14.14
C VAL A 73 -23.17 -4.22 -13.91
N GLN A 74 -23.09 -4.97 -15.00
CA GLN A 74 -23.17 -6.42 -14.98
C GLN A 74 -22.12 -6.95 -13.99
N ASP A 75 -22.53 -7.88 -13.12
CA ASP A 75 -21.72 -8.72 -12.22
C ASP A 75 -20.59 -9.52 -12.91
N ALA A 76 -20.28 -9.22 -14.18
CA ALA A 76 -19.30 -9.90 -15.00
C ALA A 76 -17.88 -9.96 -14.36
N PRO A 77 -17.36 -8.96 -13.63
CA PRO A 77 -16.06 -9.09 -12.97
C PRO A 77 -16.10 -10.09 -11.81
N ARG A 78 -17.19 -10.13 -11.03
CA ARG A 78 -17.28 -10.95 -9.82
C ARG A 78 -17.27 -12.44 -10.12
N MET A 79 -18.01 -12.87 -11.14
CA MET A 79 -18.01 -14.29 -11.57
C MET A 79 -16.67 -14.70 -12.21
N THR A 80 -15.97 -13.76 -12.85
CA THR A 80 -14.70 -14.04 -13.55
C THR A 80 -13.53 -14.27 -12.58
N MET A 81 -13.60 -13.74 -11.35
CA MET A 81 -12.46 -13.76 -10.41
C MET A 81 -12.47 -14.93 -9.42
N CYS A 82 -13.61 -15.63 -9.27
CA CYS A 82 -13.72 -16.86 -8.46
C CYS A 82 -13.59 -18.09 -9.36
N GLN A 83 -12.51 -18.14 -10.13
CA GLN A 83 -12.24 -19.19 -11.12
C GLN A 83 -10.95 -19.94 -10.77
N PRO A 84 -10.79 -21.19 -11.20
CA PRO A 84 -9.55 -21.94 -11.01
C PRO A 84 -8.37 -21.26 -11.74
N PRO A 85 -7.12 -21.52 -11.31
CA PRO A 85 -5.91 -20.93 -11.91
C PRO A 85 -5.87 -21.02 -13.45
N GLU A 86 -6.20 -22.18 -14.03
CA GLU A 86 -6.24 -22.39 -15.49
C GLU A 86 -7.14 -21.36 -16.21
N ALA A 87 -8.36 -21.16 -15.71
CA ALA A 87 -9.31 -20.22 -16.29
C ALA A 87 -8.86 -18.76 -16.14
N LEU A 88 -8.17 -18.44 -15.03
CA LEU A 88 -7.58 -17.12 -14.80
C LEU A 88 -6.37 -16.86 -15.70
N ALA A 89 -5.51 -17.86 -15.95
CA ALA A 89 -4.39 -17.76 -16.88
C ALA A 89 -4.89 -17.42 -18.29
N GLN A 90 -5.87 -18.17 -18.79
CA GLN A 90 -6.52 -17.89 -20.08
C GLN A 90 -7.19 -16.50 -20.11
N TYR A 91 -7.77 -16.05 -19.00
CA TYR A 91 -8.33 -14.71 -18.90
C TYR A 91 -7.25 -13.63 -19.02
N PHE A 92 -6.10 -13.81 -18.37
CA PHE A 92 -4.97 -12.89 -18.49
C PHE A 92 -4.39 -12.86 -19.91
N GLU A 93 -4.23 -14.01 -20.57
CA GLU A 93 -3.80 -14.07 -21.97
C GLU A 93 -4.73 -13.30 -22.91
N ARG A 94 -6.05 -13.49 -22.78
CA ARG A 94 -7.05 -12.73 -23.55
C ARG A 94 -6.97 -11.23 -23.23
N SER A 95 -6.75 -10.87 -21.98
CA SER A 95 -6.61 -9.48 -21.54
C SER A 95 -5.35 -8.84 -22.10
N LEU A 96 -4.24 -9.57 -22.14
CA LEU A 96 -2.96 -9.15 -22.71
C LEU A 96 -3.10 -8.92 -24.23
N ALA A 97 -3.71 -9.86 -24.95
CA ALA A 97 -3.97 -9.73 -26.38
C ALA A 97 -4.83 -8.49 -26.70
N LYS A 98 -5.83 -8.20 -25.86
CA LYS A 98 -6.68 -7.02 -26.00
C LYS A 98 -5.96 -5.72 -25.66
N ALA A 99 -5.09 -5.73 -24.65
CA ALA A 99 -4.32 -4.56 -24.23
C ALA A 99 -3.24 -4.18 -25.25
N PHE A 100 -2.63 -5.17 -25.91
CA PHE A 100 -1.54 -4.98 -26.87
C PHE A 100 -1.86 -5.60 -28.24
N PRO A 101 -2.84 -5.07 -28.99
CA PRO A 101 -3.30 -5.65 -30.26
C PRO A 101 -2.24 -5.62 -31.38
N LYS A 102 -1.19 -4.81 -31.21
CA LYS A 102 -0.07 -4.69 -32.17
C LYS A 102 1.09 -5.64 -31.86
N MET A 103 1.06 -6.31 -30.71
CA MET A 103 2.11 -7.22 -30.27
C MET A 103 1.90 -8.59 -30.93
N SER A 104 2.97 -9.13 -31.51
CA SER A 104 2.94 -10.46 -32.12
C SER A 104 2.61 -11.54 -31.09
N GLN A 105 2.21 -12.74 -31.54
CA GLN A 105 1.95 -13.85 -30.62
C GLN A 105 3.22 -14.21 -29.84
N LEU A 106 4.37 -14.29 -30.51
CA LEU A 106 5.64 -14.65 -29.89
C LEU A 106 6.05 -13.67 -28.77
N GLU A 107 5.91 -12.36 -29.02
CA GLU A 107 6.17 -11.35 -27.98
C GLU A 107 5.17 -11.46 -26.81
N ARG A 108 3.91 -11.81 -27.09
CA ARG A 108 2.90 -12.01 -26.02
C ARG A 108 3.20 -13.24 -25.18
N ASP A 109 3.72 -14.31 -25.77
CA ASP A 109 4.10 -15.53 -25.07
C ASP A 109 5.17 -15.25 -24.00
N ASP A 110 6.08 -14.29 -24.23
CA ASP A 110 7.08 -13.84 -23.25
C ASP A 110 6.49 -13.11 -22.03
N LEU A 111 5.23 -12.63 -22.11
CA LEU A 111 4.54 -11.90 -21.05
C LEU A 111 3.45 -12.72 -20.36
N VAL A 112 3.25 -13.97 -20.77
CA VAL A 112 2.23 -14.85 -20.18
C VAL A 112 2.56 -15.12 -18.72
N ILE A 113 1.55 -14.96 -17.85
CA ILE A 113 1.65 -15.36 -16.45
C ILE A 113 1.35 -16.87 -16.40
N PRO A 114 2.31 -17.72 -16.02
CA PRO A 114 2.08 -19.15 -15.98
C PRO A 114 1.06 -19.49 -14.89
N GLU A 115 0.25 -20.53 -15.14
CA GLU A 115 -0.79 -20.99 -14.20
C GLU A 115 -0.22 -21.27 -12.79
N SER A 116 0.98 -21.85 -12.72
CA SER A 116 1.67 -22.14 -11.46
C SER A 116 2.00 -20.91 -10.60
N SER A 117 1.94 -19.71 -11.19
CA SER A 117 2.12 -18.43 -10.47
C SER A 117 0.80 -17.83 -9.98
N ILE A 118 -0.34 -18.46 -10.27
CA ILE A 118 -1.66 -18.01 -9.84
C ILE A 118 -2.09 -18.85 -8.63
N VAL A 119 -2.34 -18.19 -7.51
CA VAL A 119 -2.85 -18.87 -6.32
C VAL A 119 -4.29 -19.33 -6.57
N ASP A 120 -4.57 -20.59 -6.25
CA ASP A 120 -5.95 -21.08 -6.23
C ASP A 120 -6.71 -20.44 -5.07
N THR A 121 -7.77 -19.71 -5.42
CA THR A 121 -8.60 -18.96 -4.48
C THR A 121 -10.05 -19.46 -4.49
N THR A 122 -10.32 -20.61 -5.12
CA THR A 122 -11.66 -21.21 -5.24
C THR A 122 -12.22 -21.68 -3.90
N THR A 123 -11.35 -21.95 -2.92
CA THR A 123 -11.73 -22.33 -1.55
C THR A 123 -12.38 -21.19 -0.77
N PHE A 124 -12.19 -19.93 -1.18
CA PHE A 124 -12.83 -18.78 -0.56
C PHE A 124 -14.20 -18.51 -1.17
N THR A 125 -15.25 -18.86 -0.44
CA THR A 125 -16.65 -18.78 -0.90
C THR A 125 -17.39 -17.52 -0.45
N ALA A 126 -16.83 -16.78 0.51
CA ALA A 126 -17.42 -15.53 0.99
C ALA A 126 -17.33 -14.42 -0.08
N GLU A 127 -18.21 -13.41 0.04
CA GLU A 127 -18.24 -12.30 -0.89
C GLU A 127 -16.94 -11.47 -0.80
N ARG A 128 -16.24 -11.31 -1.94
CA ARG A 128 -14.98 -10.56 -2.02
C ARG A 128 -15.25 -9.05 -1.96
N THR A 129 -15.04 -8.48 -0.78
CA THR A 129 -15.24 -7.07 -0.42
C THR A 129 -14.01 -6.55 0.35
N ASP A 130 -13.99 -5.27 0.70
CA ASP A 130 -12.93 -4.72 1.56
C ASP A 130 -12.88 -5.37 2.93
N SER A 131 -14.05 -5.53 3.56
CA SER A 131 -14.16 -6.15 4.86
C SER A 131 -13.67 -7.59 4.87
N SER A 132 -13.81 -8.31 3.75
CA SER A 132 -13.42 -9.72 3.64
C SER A 132 -11.97 -9.94 3.18
N LEU A 133 -11.20 -8.87 2.89
CA LEU A 133 -9.87 -8.99 2.28
C LEU A 133 -8.85 -9.66 3.22
N ALA A 134 -8.90 -9.34 4.50
CA ALA A 134 -8.02 -9.94 5.49
C ALA A 134 -8.27 -11.45 5.62
N ASP A 135 -9.55 -11.85 5.67
CA ASP A 135 -9.97 -13.24 5.72
C ASP A 135 -9.58 -13.98 4.44
N PHE A 136 -9.82 -13.36 3.28
CA PHE A 136 -9.43 -13.87 1.97
C PHE A 136 -7.93 -14.22 1.93
N ILE A 137 -7.06 -13.26 2.28
CA ILE A 137 -5.62 -13.49 2.28
C ILE A 137 -5.24 -14.58 3.29
N SER A 138 -5.84 -14.58 4.48
CA SER A 138 -5.53 -15.56 5.53
C SER A 138 -5.93 -16.98 5.13
N SER A 139 -7.05 -17.14 4.42
CA SER A 139 -7.53 -18.46 3.99
C SER A 139 -6.82 -18.99 2.75
N THR A 140 -6.57 -18.14 1.75
CA THR A 140 -6.00 -18.59 0.47
C THR A 140 -4.47 -18.55 0.47
N CYS A 141 -3.88 -17.64 1.26
CA CYS A 141 -2.44 -17.40 1.30
C CYS A 141 -1.92 -17.26 2.75
N PRO A 142 -2.05 -18.29 3.61
CA PRO A 142 -1.67 -18.18 5.03
C PRO A 142 -0.20 -17.81 5.26
N THR A 143 0.70 -18.27 4.38
CA THR A 143 2.12 -17.86 4.38
C THR A 143 2.32 -16.39 4.06
N LEU A 144 1.47 -15.80 3.21
CA LEU A 144 1.47 -14.36 2.97
C LEU A 144 0.98 -13.60 4.20
N ALA A 145 -0.14 -14.01 4.81
CA ALA A 145 -0.65 -13.39 6.04
C ALA A 145 0.42 -13.37 7.15
N SER A 146 1.10 -14.51 7.36
CA SER A 146 2.22 -14.59 8.31
C SER A 146 3.37 -13.63 7.97
N ARG A 147 3.74 -13.51 6.68
CA ARG A 147 4.81 -12.59 6.25
C ARG A 147 4.42 -11.11 6.38
N ILE A 148 3.15 -10.76 6.18
CA ILE A 148 2.67 -9.38 6.38
C ILE A 148 2.83 -8.97 7.86
N ALA A 149 2.62 -9.90 8.78
CA ALA A 149 2.76 -9.67 10.21
C ALA A 149 4.22 -9.56 10.70
N GLN A 150 5.18 -9.95 9.87
CA GLN A 150 6.61 -9.93 10.21
C GLN A 150 7.25 -8.57 9.92
N ARG A 151 8.23 -8.20 10.74
CA ARG A 151 9.01 -6.98 10.56
C ARG A 151 9.86 -7.07 9.27
N PRO A 152 9.71 -6.14 8.31
CA PRO A 152 10.55 -6.13 7.12
C PRO A 152 12.03 -5.90 7.47
N LYS A 153 12.91 -6.62 6.77
CA LYS A 153 14.36 -6.49 6.94
C LYS A 153 14.91 -5.22 6.28
N HIS A 154 14.39 -4.88 5.11
CA HIS A 154 14.90 -3.79 4.28
C HIS A 154 13.87 -2.66 4.13
N HIS A 155 14.38 -1.44 3.91
CA HIS A 155 13.56 -0.30 3.51
C HIS A 155 13.08 -0.48 2.07
N ALA A 156 11.94 0.14 1.73
CA ALA A 156 11.38 0.12 0.38
C ALA A 156 11.17 -1.28 -0.25
N ALA A 157 11.15 -2.36 0.54
CA ALA A 157 11.09 -3.74 0.04
C ALA A 157 9.85 -4.48 0.59
N PRO A 158 8.65 -4.21 0.04
CA PRO A 158 7.42 -4.85 0.48
C PRO A 158 7.43 -6.36 0.20
N THR A 159 6.75 -7.14 1.04
CA THR A 159 6.53 -8.57 0.78
C THR A 159 5.38 -8.82 -0.20
N VAL A 160 4.47 -7.85 -0.32
CA VAL A 160 3.35 -7.88 -1.25
C VAL A 160 3.07 -6.50 -1.83
N ILE A 161 2.76 -6.49 -3.13
CA ILE A 161 2.23 -5.33 -3.83
C ILE A 161 0.76 -5.60 -4.17
N VAL A 162 -0.11 -4.67 -3.80
CA VAL A 162 -1.54 -4.70 -4.12
C VAL A 162 -1.83 -3.62 -5.15
N LEU A 163 -2.31 -4.02 -6.32
CA LEU A 163 -2.62 -3.14 -7.44
C LEU A 163 -4.11 -2.87 -7.50
N ALA A 164 -4.50 -1.59 -7.50
CA ALA A 164 -5.89 -1.17 -7.62
C ALA A 164 -6.06 -0.05 -8.65
N GLY A 165 -7.20 -0.07 -9.34
CA GLY A 165 -7.48 0.84 -10.47
C GLY A 165 -7.64 2.31 -10.10
N ALA A 166 -7.94 2.64 -8.83
CA ALA A 166 -8.26 3.99 -8.40
C ALA A 166 -7.59 4.39 -7.08
N ALA A 167 -7.31 5.68 -6.91
CA ALA A 167 -6.67 6.23 -5.71
C ALA A 167 -7.52 6.06 -4.43
N LEU A 168 -8.84 6.22 -4.53
CA LEU A 168 -9.75 5.97 -3.41
C LEU A 168 -9.72 4.49 -3.04
N ARG A 169 -9.74 3.61 -4.04
CA ARG A 169 -9.65 2.17 -3.85
C ARG A 169 -8.37 1.74 -3.14
N VAL A 170 -7.23 2.34 -3.46
CA VAL A 170 -5.97 2.13 -2.73
C VAL A 170 -6.12 2.48 -1.25
N ALA A 171 -6.80 3.57 -0.90
CA ALA A 171 -7.00 3.96 0.49
C ALA A 171 -7.90 2.96 1.24
N ASP A 172 -8.94 2.45 0.60
CA ASP A 172 -9.85 1.45 1.18
C ASP A 172 -9.13 0.12 1.42
N LEU A 173 -8.40 -0.40 0.42
CA LEU A 173 -7.61 -1.63 0.55
C LEU A 173 -6.51 -1.51 1.61
N THR A 174 -5.91 -0.33 1.78
CA THR A 174 -4.92 -0.08 2.83
C THR A 174 -5.53 -0.22 4.23
N ARG A 175 -6.79 0.18 4.42
CA ARG A 175 -7.51 -0.03 5.69
C ARG A 175 -7.88 -1.50 5.86
N ALA A 176 -8.36 -2.14 4.80
CA ALA A 176 -8.77 -3.53 4.78
C ALA A 176 -7.64 -4.54 5.08
N ILE A 177 -6.40 -4.26 4.68
CA ILE A 177 -5.23 -5.14 4.95
C ILE A 177 -4.66 -4.94 6.36
N ARG A 178 -4.96 -3.80 7.01
CA ARG A 178 -4.40 -3.44 8.32
C ARG A 178 -4.51 -4.52 9.40
N PRO A 179 -5.61 -5.29 9.50
CA PRO A 179 -5.70 -6.38 10.47
C PRO A 179 -4.57 -7.43 10.35
N LEU A 180 -4.00 -7.63 9.16
CA LEU A 180 -2.93 -8.60 8.93
C LEU A 180 -1.54 -8.10 9.35
N LYS A 181 -1.37 -6.79 9.55
CA LYS A 181 -0.07 -6.18 9.88
C LYS A 181 0.49 -6.66 11.22
N GLY A 182 -0.37 -6.95 12.19
CA GLY A 182 0.05 -7.20 13.57
C GLY A 182 0.88 -6.04 14.16
N GLU A 183 1.49 -6.28 15.33
CA GLU A 183 2.27 -5.28 16.05
C GLU A 183 3.66 -5.04 15.42
N SER A 184 4.28 -6.11 14.93
CA SER A 184 5.65 -6.09 14.39
C SER A 184 5.73 -5.81 12.89
N GLY A 185 4.60 -5.85 12.17
CA GLY A 185 4.58 -5.66 10.73
C GLY A 185 5.03 -4.27 10.29
N GLY A 186 5.54 -4.20 9.07
CA GLY A 186 5.98 -2.96 8.45
C GLY A 186 4.83 -2.02 8.10
N GLU A 187 5.17 -0.83 7.59
CA GLU A 187 4.18 0.10 7.08
C GLU A 187 3.39 -0.50 5.91
N ILE A 188 2.09 -0.18 5.86
CA ILE A 188 1.26 -0.39 4.66
C ILE A 188 1.26 0.92 3.87
N ALA A 189 2.12 1.01 2.86
CA ALA A 189 2.34 2.22 2.08
C ALA A 189 1.23 2.44 1.03
N LYS A 190 0.77 3.69 0.90
CA LYS A 190 -0.22 4.12 -0.09
C LYS A 190 0.48 4.79 -1.27
N LEU A 191 0.49 4.16 -2.44
CA LEU A 191 1.29 4.58 -3.58
C LEU A 191 0.41 5.04 -4.75
N PHE A 192 -0.08 6.28 -4.70
CA PHE A 192 -0.83 6.95 -5.78
C PHE A 192 -0.52 8.47 -5.87
N ALA A 193 -0.89 9.12 -6.97
CA ALA A 193 -0.34 10.44 -7.34
C ALA A 193 -1.07 11.70 -6.82
N LYS A 194 -2.20 11.56 -6.14
CA LYS A 194 -3.13 12.70 -5.92
C LYS A 194 -2.55 13.85 -5.07
N HIS A 195 -1.85 13.53 -3.98
CA HIS A 195 -1.33 14.52 -3.03
C HIS A 195 0.11 14.26 -2.58
N PHE A 196 0.76 13.26 -3.19
CA PHE A 196 2.12 12.85 -2.82
C PHE A 196 2.95 12.75 -4.11
N LYS A 197 3.97 13.60 -4.25
CA LYS A 197 4.76 13.63 -5.49
C LYS A 197 5.64 12.37 -5.56
N LEU A 198 6.15 12.06 -6.75
CA LEU A 198 7.01 10.90 -6.93
C LEU A 198 8.25 11.00 -6.04
N LYS A 199 8.94 12.15 -6.05
CA LYS A 199 10.12 12.42 -5.21
C LYS A 199 9.83 12.25 -3.72
N ASP A 200 8.65 12.65 -3.28
CA ASP A 200 8.24 12.47 -1.89
C ASP A 200 8.10 10.97 -1.58
N HIS A 201 7.52 10.15 -2.48
CA HIS A 201 7.44 8.69 -2.26
C HIS A 201 8.83 8.06 -2.20
N VAL A 202 9.75 8.47 -3.09
CA VAL A 202 11.12 7.97 -3.04
C VAL A 202 11.75 8.28 -1.68
N ALA A 203 11.64 9.52 -1.20
CA ALA A 203 12.18 9.94 0.09
C ALA A 203 11.52 9.22 1.28
N HIS A 204 10.21 8.98 1.22
CA HIS A 204 9.46 8.22 2.23
C HIS A 204 9.90 6.75 2.27
N LEU A 205 9.89 6.08 1.12
CA LEU A 205 10.21 4.65 1.02
C LEU A 205 11.65 4.36 1.45
N ALA A 206 12.60 5.26 1.15
CA ALA A 206 13.99 5.14 1.58
C ALA A 206 14.16 5.06 3.11
N LYS A 207 13.25 5.68 3.88
CA LYS A 207 13.30 5.73 5.35
C LYS A 207 12.36 4.72 6.02
N THR A 208 11.47 4.11 5.23
CA THR A 208 10.35 3.33 5.75
C THR A 208 10.50 1.85 5.45
N ARG A 209 10.30 1.02 6.47
CA ARG A 209 10.20 -0.43 6.32
C ARG A 209 8.78 -0.79 5.93
N VAL A 210 8.54 -0.88 4.63
CA VAL A 210 7.23 -1.21 4.07
C VAL A 210 7.04 -2.71 4.08
N GLY A 211 5.97 -3.20 4.71
CA GLY A 211 5.55 -4.59 4.64
C GLY A 211 4.63 -4.85 3.43
N VAL A 212 3.72 -3.90 3.18
CA VAL A 212 2.72 -3.98 2.09
C VAL A 212 2.74 -2.68 1.31
N ALA A 213 2.78 -2.76 -0.01
CA ALA A 213 2.65 -1.61 -0.89
C ALA A 213 1.31 -1.68 -1.64
N VAL A 214 0.37 -0.80 -1.31
CA VAL A 214 -0.91 -0.70 -2.02
C VAL A 214 -0.86 0.50 -2.95
N GLY A 215 -1.07 0.32 -4.25
CA GLY A 215 -0.86 1.39 -5.20
C GLY A 215 -1.60 1.26 -6.52
N THR A 216 -1.62 2.37 -7.26
CA THR A 216 -2.08 2.39 -8.64
C THR A 216 -0.98 1.88 -9.58
N PRO A 217 -1.29 1.17 -10.68
CA PRO A 217 -0.28 0.67 -11.62
C PRO A 217 0.70 1.75 -12.10
N ALA A 218 0.20 2.95 -12.42
CA ALA A 218 1.03 4.06 -12.88
C ALA A 218 2.09 4.48 -11.84
N ARG A 219 1.73 4.61 -10.56
CA ARG A 219 2.67 5.03 -9.52
C ARG A 219 3.63 3.91 -9.14
N ILE A 220 3.17 2.66 -9.09
CA ILE A 220 4.05 1.51 -8.85
C ILE A 220 5.10 1.40 -9.96
N SER A 221 4.68 1.50 -11.23
CA SER A 221 5.60 1.48 -12.37
C SER A 221 6.65 2.59 -12.30
N GLN A 222 6.25 3.82 -11.97
CA GLN A 222 7.19 4.93 -11.77
C GLN A 222 8.20 4.63 -10.65
N LEU A 223 7.74 4.09 -9.52
CA LEU A 223 8.62 3.77 -8.39
C LEU A 223 9.57 2.60 -8.66
N LEU A 224 9.16 1.62 -9.46
CA LEU A 224 10.03 0.52 -9.89
C LEU A 224 11.11 0.99 -10.88
N ALA A 225 10.84 2.04 -11.65
CA ALA A 225 11.79 2.63 -12.59
C ALA A 225 12.78 3.60 -11.92
N GLU A 226 12.44 4.14 -10.75
CA GLU A 226 13.33 4.98 -9.94
C GLU A 226 14.35 4.11 -9.18
N PRO A 227 15.66 4.37 -9.30
CA PRO A 227 16.70 3.59 -8.62
C PRO A 227 16.45 3.53 -7.10
N ASP A 228 16.47 2.32 -6.56
CA ASP A 228 16.31 2.01 -5.13
C ASP A 228 15.02 2.55 -4.47
N ALA A 229 14.06 3.07 -5.23
CA ALA A 229 12.83 3.65 -4.69
C ALA A 229 11.81 2.60 -4.24
N LEU A 230 11.69 1.49 -4.97
CA LEU A 230 10.85 0.35 -4.60
C LEU A 230 11.53 -0.94 -5.04
N SER A 231 11.95 -1.75 -4.07
CA SER A 231 12.66 -3.00 -4.32
C SER A 231 11.71 -4.20 -4.35
N VAL A 232 11.90 -5.10 -5.31
CA VAL A 232 11.19 -6.38 -5.38
C VAL A 232 11.94 -7.54 -4.69
N LYS A 233 13.06 -7.27 -4.02
CA LYS A 233 13.90 -8.31 -3.38
C LYS A 233 13.18 -9.15 -2.33
N ALA A 234 12.23 -8.55 -1.62
CA ALA A 234 11.40 -9.23 -0.61
C ALA A 234 10.01 -9.61 -1.14
N LEU A 235 9.70 -9.25 -2.39
CA LEU A 235 8.39 -9.43 -2.98
C LEU A 235 8.12 -10.92 -3.15
N SER A 236 6.98 -11.36 -2.65
CA SER A 236 6.55 -12.75 -2.77
C SER A 236 5.22 -12.90 -3.50
N HIS A 237 4.37 -11.89 -3.44
CA HIS A 237 3.01 -11.92 -3.98
C HIS A 237 2.64 -10.59 -4.62
N ILE A 238 1.81 -10.66 -5.65
CA ILE A 238 1.09 -9.53 -6.21
C ILE A 238 -0.39 -9.82 -6.09
N ILE A 239 -1.16 -8.90 -5.54
CA ILE A 239 -2.63 -8.98 -5.48
C ILE A 239 -3.19 -7.99 -6.49
N LEU A 240 -3.99 -8.48 -7.43
CA LEU A 240 -4.71 -7.66 -8.40
C LEU A 240 -6.14 -7.44 -7.93
N ASP A 241 -6.47 -6.20 -7.55
CA ASP A 241 -7.85 -5.86 -7.22
C ASP A 241 -8.67 -5.64 -8.50
N LEU A 242 -9.43 -6.67 -8.84
CA LEU A 242 -10.40 -6.66 -9.94
C LEU A 242 -11.84 -6.67 -9.42
N THR A 243 -12.05 -6.46 -8.12
CA THR A 243 -13.38 -6.44 -7.49
C THR A 243 -14.09 -5.09 -7.64
N HIS A 244 -13.35 -4.05 -8.01
CA HIS A 244 -13.85 -2.69 -8.14
C HIS A 244 -13.73 -2.18 -9.57
N LEU A 245 -14.85 -1.72 -10.13
CA LEU A 245 -14.88 -0.94 -11.36
C LEU A 245 -15.07 0.54 -10.99
N ASP A 246 -14.11 1.38 -11.36
CA ASP A 246 -14.30 2.83 -11.20
C ASP A 246 -15.47 3.27 -12.08
N THR A 247 -16.32 4.15 -11.55
CA THR A 247 -17.52 4.64 -12.23
C THR A 247 -17.23 5.83 -13.15
N LYS A 248 -15.96 6.09 -13.45
CA LYS A 248 -15.46 7.23 -14.22
C LYS A 248 -14.96 6.85 -15.59
#